data_AF-A0A846TNQ8-F1
#
_entry.id   AF-A0A846TNQ8-F1
#
_cell.length_a   1.000
_cell.length_b   1.000
_cell.length_c   1.000
_cell.angle_alpha   90.00
_cell.angle_beta   90.00
_cell.angle_gamma   90.00
#
_symmetry.space_group_name_H-M   'P 1'
#
loop_
_entity.id
_entity.type
_entity.pdbx_description
1 polymer ?
#
loop_
_entity_poly.entity_id
_entity_poly.type
_entity_poly.pdbx_seq_one_letter_code
_entity_poly.pdbx_strand_id
1 'polypeptide(L)'
;MFAKWLRENNIAAGLLTVIRVWLGYNWMTAGWGKLTGDGFDATGYLKNAVANPVKGPDGNMVYGWYVNFLESFAIPNVDLFNFIVP
;
A
#
# COMPACT_ATOMS: atom_id res chain seq x y z
N MET A 1 29.67 -0.18 10.82
CA MET A 1 29.75 1.00 11.73
C MET A 1 28.36 1.59 11.99
N PHE A 2 27.60 1.98 10.96
CA PHE A 2 26.27 2.59 11.11
C PHE A 2 25.20 1.68 11.78
N ALA A 3 25.07 0.43 11.34
CA ALA A 3 24.10 -0.51 11.94
C ALA A 3 24.38 -0.80 13.43
N LYS A 4 25.66 -0.78 13.84
CA LYS A 4 26.06 -0.93 15.24
C LYS A 4 25.60 0.26 16.07
N TRP A 5 25.81 1.48 15.56
CA TRP A 5 25.37 2.72 16.22
C TRP A 5 23.84 2.76 16.40
N LEU A 6 23.06 2.41 15.38
CA LEU A 6 21.59 2.37 15.48
C LEU A 6 21.07 1.38 16.54
N ARG A 7 21.82 0.30 16.83
CA ARG A 7 21.40 -0.78 17.73
C ARG A 7 21.88 -0.61 19.17
N GLU A 8 23.05 -0.01 19.37
CA GLU A 8 23.73 0.00 20.67
C GLU A 8 23.83 1.39 21.32
N ASN A 9 23.48 2.48 20.61
CA ASN A 9 23.61 3.83 21.14
C ASN A 9 22.28 4.35 21.74
N ASN A 10 22.32 4.82 22.98
CA ASN A 10 21.13 5.34 23.69
C ASN A 10 20.53 6.60 23.05
N ILE A 11 21.35 7.46 22.42
CA ILE A 11 20.86 8.64 21.69
C ILE A 11 20.13 8.19 20.42
N ALA A 12 20.71 7.24 19.68
CA ALA A 12 20.06 6.66 18.50
C ALA A 12 18.73 5.98 18.88
N ALA A 13 18.68 5.27 20.00
CA ALA A 13 17.45 4.67 20.53
C ALA A 13 16.38 5.73 20.82
N GLY A 14 16.75 6.85 21.47
CA GLY A 14 15.84 7.97 21.72
C GLY A 14 15.27 8.57 20.43
N LEU A 15 16.13 8.87 19.44
CA LEU A 15 15.72 9.40 18.14
C LEU A 15 14.77 8.45 17.40
N LEU A 16 15.10 7.16 17.37
CA LEU A 16 14.27 6.14 16.74
C LEU A 16 12.91 5.97 17.44
N THR A 17 12.84 6.18 18.76
CA THR A 17 11.56 6.16 19.49
C THR A 17 10.68 7.33 19.05
N VAL A 18 11.22 8.54 18.95
CA VAL A 18 10.46 9.71 18.46
C VAL A 18 9.94 9.46 17.04
N ILE A 19 10.80 8.97 16.15
CA ILE A 19 10.41 8.64 14.77
C ILE A 19 9.31 7.57 14.77
N ARG A 20 9.43 6.51 15.60
CA ARG A 20 8.41 5.46 15.68
C ARG A 20 7.07 5.97 16.18
N VAL A 21 7.04 6.81 17.21
CA VAL A 21 5.79 7.39 17.72
C VAL A 21 5.15 8.26 16.65
N TRP A 22 5.94 9.09 15.97
CA TRP A 22 5.43 9.93 14.87
C TRP A 22 4.89 9.08 13.70
N LEU A 23 5.64 8.09 13.23
CA LEU A 23 5.19 7.18 12.17
C LEU A 23 3.95 6.38 12.59
N GLY A 24 3.95 5.87 13.83
CA GLY A 24 2.83 5.12 14.39
C GLY A 24 1.57 5.97 14.50
N TYR A 25 1.69 7.21 14.94
CA TYR A 25 0.57 8.16 14.96
C TYR A 25 0.02 8.40 13.55
N ASN A 26 0.88 8.73 12.58
CA ASN A 26 0.45 8.94 11.19
C ASN A 26 -0.25 7.70 10.62
N TRP A 27 0.31 6.51 10.88
CA TRP A 27 -0.26 5.24 10.44
C TRP A 27 -1.63 4.98 11.07
N MET A 28 -1.77 5.20 12.37
CA MET A 28 -3.06 5.09 13.07
C MET A 28 -4.08 6.10 12.55
N THR A 29 -3.70 7.36 12.37
CA THR A 29 -4.63 8.40 11.87
C THR A 29 -5.06 8.12 10.44
N ALA A 30 -4.16 7.63 9.58
CA ALA A 30 -4.49 7.25 8.21
C ALA A 30 -5.46 6.06 8.20
N GLY A 31 -5.18 5.02 8.99
CA GLY A 31 -6.10 3.87 9.14
C GLY A 31 -7.45 4.28 9.72
N TRP A 32 -7.46 5.16 10.72
CA TRP A 32 -8.69 5.68 11.31
C TRP A 32 -9.54 6.44 10.29
N GLY A 33 -8.91 7.26 9.44
CA GLY A 33 -9.58 7.97 8.35
C GLY A 33 -10.24 7.02 7.35
N LYS A 34 -9.63 5.86 7.06
CA LYS A 34 -10.24 4.86 6.20
C LYS A 34 -11.47 4.18 6.83
N LEU A 35 -11.47 4.00 8.15
CA LEU A 35 -12.59 3.39 8.87
C LEU A 35 -13.75 4.37 9.14
N THR A 36 -13.47 5.67 9.25
CA THR A 36 -14.43 6.67 9.76
C THR A 36 -14.74 7.82 8.81
N GLY A 37 -13.94 8.03 7.76
CA GLY A 37 -14.11 9.08 6.75
C GLY A 37 -14.76 8.56 5.46
N ASP A 38 -14.27 9.01 4.31
CA ASP A 38 -14.80 8.66 2.98
C ASP A 38 -14.57 7.18 2.57
N GLY A 39 -13.94 6.38 3.44
CA GLY A 39 -13.65 4.98 3.20
C GLY A 39 -12.35 4.74 2.42
N PHE A 40 -11.92 3.49 2.37
CA PHE A 40 -10.94 3.05 1.38
C PHE A 40 -11.62 2.80 0.03
N ASP A 41 -11.00 3.28 -1.06
CA ASP A 41 -11.44 3.01 -2.43
C ASP A 41 -10.28 2.49 -3.29
N ALA A 42 -10.39 1.23 -3.71
CA ALA A 42 -9.44 0.54 -4.58
C ALA A 42 -9.60 0.93 -6.05
N THR A 43 -10.65 1.63 -6.47
CA THR A 43 -10.98 1.87 -7.89
C THR A 43 -9.82 2.47 -8.65
N GLY A 44 -9.24 3.54 -8.12
CA GLY A 44 -8.10 4.23 -8.74
C GLY A 44 -6.87 3.33 -8.86
N TYR A 45 -6.60 2.54 -7.82
CA TYR A 45 -5.49 1.60 -7.79
C TYR A 45 -5.64 0.49 -8.83
N LEU A 46 -6.81 -0.17 -8.87
CA LEU A 46 -7.09 -1.27 -9.81
C LEU A 46 -7.06 -0.79 -11.27
N LYS A 47 -7.65 0.38 -11.55
CA LYS A 47 -7.59 0.99 -12.89
C LYS A 47 -6.15 1.30 -13.32
N ASN A 48 -5.33 1.81 -12.41
CA ASN A 48 -3.93 2.09 -12.70
C ASN A 48 -3.13 0.82 -12.97
N ALA A 49 -3.40 -0.27 -12.23
CA ALA A 49 -2.76 -1.56 -12.43
C ALA A 49 -3.08 -2.18 -13.81
N VAL A 50 -4.32 -2.00 -14.30
CA VAL A 50 -4.69 -2.40 -15.66
C VAL A 50 -4.03 -1.51 -16.72
N ALA A 51 -3.97 -0.20 -16.49
CA ALA A 51 -3.35 0.76 -17.40
C ALA A 51 -1.82 0.62 -17.49
N ASN A 52 -1.17 0.19 -16.40
CA ASN A 52 0.28 0.01 -16.29
C ASN A 52 0.63 -1.43 -15.89
N PRO A 53 0.32 -2.42 -16.73
CA PRO A 53 0.52 -3.81 -16.38
C PRO A 53 2.02 -4.13 -16.39
N VAL A 54 2.44 -5.15 -15.63
CA VAL A 54 3.84 -5.60 -15.62
C VAL A 54 4.22 -6.12 -17.01
N LYS A 55 5.27 -5.52 -17.58
CA LYS A 55 5.79 -5.86 -18.90
C LYS A 55 7.11 -6.62 -18.81
N GLY A 56 7.30 -7.58 -19.70
CA GLY A 56 8.53 -8.33 -19.85
C GLY A 56 9.59 -7.55 -20.61
N PRO A 57 10.82 -8.10 -20.75
CA PRO A 57 11.88 -7.51 -21.55
C PRO A 57 11.51 -7.31 -23.03
N ASP A 58 10.54 -8.08 -23.52
CA ASP A 58 9.96 -8.02 -24.86
C ASP A 58 8.82 -6.98 -25.01
N GLY A 59 8.47 -6.29 -23.92
CA GLY A 59 7.40 -5.29 -23.87
C GLY A 59 5.99 -5.87 -23.76
N ASN A 60 5.85 -7.20 -23.76
CA ASN A 60 4.56 -7.88 -23.64
C ASN A 60 4.13 -8.00 -22.18
N MET A 61 2.82 -8.14 -21.98
CA MET A 61 2.24 -8.28 -20.65
C MET A 61 2.58 -9.65 -20.06
N VAL A 62 3.21 -9.66 -18.88
CA VAL A 62 3.63 -10.90 -18.20
C VAL A 62 2.44 -11.62 -17.55
N TYR A 63 1.46 -10.85 -17.05
CA TYR A 63 0.33 -11.37 -16.27
C TYR A 63 -1.02 -11.03 -16.91
N GLY A 64 -1.20 -11.40 -18.18
CA GLY A 64 -2.43 -11.11 -18.94
C GLY A 64 -3.73 -11.61 -18.28
N TRP A 65 -3.71 -12.82 -17.72
CA TRP A 65 -4.89 -13.37 -17.04
C TRP A 65 -5.30 -12.55 -15.81
N TYR A 66 -4.32 -12.03 -15.07
CA TYR A 66 -4.56 -11.24 -13.87
C TYR A 66 -5.14 -9.88 -14.26
N VAL A 67 -4.57 -9.23 -15.28
CA VAL A 67 -5.09 -7.95 -15.79
C VAL A 67 -6.51 -8.10 -16.32
N ASN A 68 -6.80 -9.19 -17.05
CA ASN A 68 -8.17 -9.48 -17.49
C ASN A 68 -9.12 -9.72 -16.31
N PHE A 69 -8.70 -10.43 -15.25
CA PHE A 69 -9.49 -10.55 -14.03
C PHE A 69 -9.76 -9.18 -13.38
N LEU A 70 -8.74 -8.31 -13.32
CA LEU A 70 -8.91 -6.96 -12.79
C LEU A 70 -9.94 -6.16 -13.60
N GLU A 71 -9.84 -6.19 -14.92
CA GLU A 71 -10.72 -5.45 -15.83
C GLU A 71 -12.15 -6.01 -15.87
N SER A 72 -12.30 -7.33 -15.95
CA SER A 72 -13.58 -7.99 -16.15
C SER A 72 -14.33 -8.31 -14.86
N PHE A 73 -13.65 -8.41 -13.72
CA PHE A 73 -14.27 -8.78 -12.44
C PHE A 73 -13.95 -7.79 -11.31
N ALA A 74 -12.67 -7.50 -11.05
CA ALA A 74 -12.32 -6.74 -9.83
C ALA A 74 -12.80 -5.29 -9.87
N ILE A 75 -12.58 -4.58 -10.99
CA ILE A 75 -13.02 -3.19 -11.18
C ILE A 75 -14.56 -3.08 -11.19
N PRO A 76 -15.31 -3.93 -11.93
CA PRO A 76 -16.78 -3.91 -11.87
C PRO A 76 -17.37 -4.21 -10.48
N ASN A 77 -16.65 -4.96 -9.64
CA ASN A 77 -17.08 -5.36 -8.29
C ASN A 77 -16.20 -4.73 -7.19
N VAL A 78 -15.70 -3.51 -7.41
CA VAL A 78 -14.71 -2.87 -6.52
C VAL A 78 -15.21 -2.69 -5.08
N ASP A 79 -16.52 -2.50 -4.88
CA ASP A 79 -17.13 -2.37 -3.56
C ASP A 79 -16.90 -3.61 -2.68
N LEU A 80 -16.82 -4.80 -3.27
CA LEU A 80 -16.47 -6.03 -2.54
C LEU A 80 -15.06 -5.93 -1.94
N PHE A 81 -14.11 -5.39 -2.71
CA PHE A 81 -12.74 -5.23 -2.26
C PHE A 81 -12.61 -4.09 -1.25
N ASN A 82 -13.35 -3.00 -1.45
CA ASN A 82 -13.42 -1.88 -0.50
C ASN A 82 -13.96 -2.32 0.86
N PHE A 83 -14.88 -3.28 0.87
CA PHE A 83 -15.43 -3.85 2.10
C PHE A 83 -14.47 -4.85 2.79
N ILE A 84 -13.85 -5.75 2.03
CA ILE A 84 -12.98 -6.80 2.59
C ILE A 84 -11.63 -6.22 3.05
N VAL A 85 -11.12 -5.21 2.35
CA VAL A 85 -9.85 -4.54 2.65
C VAL A 85 -10.13 -3.06 2.93
N PRO A 86 -10.58 -2.70 4.14
CA PRO A 86 -10.80 -1.30 4.50
C PRO A 86 -9.50 -0.50 4.70
#